data_AF-A0AAD9AUV2-F1
#
_entry.id   AF-A0AAD9AUV2-F1
#
_cell.length_a   1.000
_cell.length_b   1.000
_cell.length_c   1.000
_cell.angle_alpha   90.00
_cell.angle_beta   90.00
_cell.angle_gamma   90.00
#
_symmetry.space_group_name_H-M   'P 1'
#
loop_
_entity.id
_entity.type
_entity.pdbx_description
1 polymer ?
#
loop_
_entity_poly.entity_id
_entity_poly.type
_entity_poly.pdbx_seq_one_letter_code
_entity_poly.pdbx_strand_id
1 'polypeptide(L)'
;MEEWAAANASSSGVFSSATITKAEQGVSSPRAYSLALAPQIVHTRSALVTQLVDSRAYRQIEFLAVGSFFIYTPSADDGGAAAIVPIPSTREAVFSTTAIPARAKRSLMKFLKFVFDYDSEDNRWTWTPHADKPLAEFLATDFKLDAALQTYIVTLTLSLDGTISTRAGLAAIHRHLSSMGAFGPGFAAVYPKWGGLSEIAQVGCRACAVGGAVYMLGTGMKATRPLEAQEDGATFEVDLTSDVTVKTRALVRGAEDVPSDAERVSRLTAVIDSPLSSLFQAAVEGAPTPAVAVIAMPAESVKDVASPYPIYVFAHSSETGECPSGQSVLYFITPKSAASTEALQKALDALLLALSDGANHPQAIYKVAYEQARAGAPVPSDASLVVPSLPLDLAFSDAALDPVNDTWTKVMGSAAEDPDVQYMKFEDREGVGEEDDVYE
;
A
#
# COMPACT_ATOMS: atom_id res chain seq x y z
N MET A 1 -16.38 10.57 4.80
CA MET A 1 -16.53 9.10 4.70
C MET A 1 -17.97 8.65 4.51
N GLU A 2 -18.93 9.16 5.31
CA GLU A 2 -20.34 8.74 5.21
C GLU A 2 -21.00 9.03 3.86
N GLU A 3 -20.84 10.27 3.36
CA GLU A 3 -21.31 10.64 2.03
C GLU A 3 -20.66 9.80 0.93
N TRP A 4 -19.35 9.56 1.04
CA TRP A 4 -18.62 8.69 0.12
C TRP A 4 -19.16 7.25 0.12
N ALA A 5 -19.44 6.68 1.30
CA ALA A 5 -19.97 5.32 1.38
C ALA A 5 -21.40 5.25 0.83
N ALA A 6 -22.23 6.26 1.09
CA ALA A 6 -23.58 6.35 0.51
C ALA A 6 -23.52 6.41 -1.03
N ALA A 7 -22.62 7.20 -1.60
CA ALA A 7 -22.40 7.28 -3.05
C ALA A 7 -21.91 5.95 -3.66
N ASN A 8 -21.17 5.14 -2.88
CA ASN A 8 -20.59 3.88 -3.34
C ASN A 8 -21.32 2.62 -2.85
N ALA A 9 -22.47 2.75 -2.18
CA ALA A 9 -23.24 1.63 -1.66
C ALA A 9 -23.80 0.73 -2.77
N SER A 10 -24.15 1.31 -3.91
CA SER A 10 -24.68 0.61 -5.10
C SER A 10 -23.94 0.98 -6.39
N SER A 11 -22.74 1.55 -6.25
CA SER A 11 -21.85 1.86 -7.38
C SER A 11 -21.28 0.58 -8.00
N SER A 12 -21.01 0.62 -9.30
CA SER A 12 -20.26 -0.42 -10.03
C SER A 12 -18.84 0.01 -10.41
N GLY A 13 -18.40 1.19 -9.94
CA GLY A 13 -17.09 1.77 -10.24
C GLY A 13 -15.94 1.11 -9.49
N VAL A 14 -14.82 1.84 -9.41
CA VAL A 14 -13.59 1.39 -8.70
C VAL A 14 -13.90 1.01 -7.26
N PHE A 15 -14.73 1.79 -6.59
CA PHE A 15 -15.23 1.48 -5.26
C PHE A 15 -16.72 1.12 -5.33
N SER A 16 -17.09 0.07 -4.63
CA SER A 16 -18.47 -0.46 -4.63
C SER A 16 -18.82 -1.11 -3.29
N SER A 17 -20.10 -1.43 -3.12
CA SER A 17 -20.61 -2.21 -1.99
C SER A 17 -20.25 -1.58 -0.62
N ALA A 18 -20.13 -0.25 -0.57
CA ALA A 18 -19.69 0.46 0.62
C ALA A 18 -20.77 0.50 1.70
N THR A 19 -20.39 0.17 2.94
CA THR A 19 -21.27 0.13 4.11
C THR A 19 -20.55 0.70 5.32
N ILE A 20 -21.32 1.31 6.23
CA ILE A 20 -20.80 1.88 7.48
C ILE A 20 -21.53 1.27 8.66
N THR A 21 -20.78 0.95 9.71
CA THR A 21 -21.32 0.55 11.01
C THR A 21 -20.65 1.39 12.09
N LYS A 22 -21.44 1.89 13.04
CA LYS A 22 -20.97 2.72 14.16
C LYS A 22 -21.38 2.07 15.48
N ALA A 23 -20.52 2.15 16.49
CA ALA A 23 -20.89 1.78 17.85
C ALA A 23 -21.79 2.86 18.47
N GLU A 24 -22.57 2.48 19.50
CA GLU A 24 -23.51 3.38 20.18
C GLU A 24 -22.83 4.59 20.84
N GLN A 25 -21.60 4.40 21.34
CA GLN A 25 -20.80 5.43 22.00
C GLN A 25 -20.26 6.47 21.00
N GLY A 26 -20.35 6.19 19.70
CA GLY A 26 -19.93 7.07 18.62
C GLY A 26 -18.40 7.20 18.47
N VAL A 27 -18.00 8.11 17.58
CA VAL A 27 -16.60 8.51 17.36
C VAL A 27 -16.43 9.99 17.72
N SER A 28 -15.17 10.43 17.82
CA SER A 28 -14.84 11.84 18.00
C SER A 28 -15.31 12.70 16.80
N SER A 29 -15.01 13.99 16.84
CA SER A 29 -15.29 14.91 15.73
C SER A 29 -14.73 14.36 14.40
N PRO A 30 -15.48 14.39 13.29
CA PRO A 30 -15.02 13.88 12.00
C PRO A 30 -13.68 14.45 11.52
N ARG A 31 -13.33 15.68 11.93
CA ARG A 31 -12.05 16.33 11.60
C ARG A 31 -10.83 15.73 12.32
N ALA A 32 -11.06 14.87 13.32
CA ALA A 32 -10.00 14.14 14.01
C ALA A 32 -9.58 12.87 13.26
N TYR A 33 -10.18 12.60 12.09
CA TYR A 33 -9.95 11.38 11.32
C TYR A 33 -9.54 11.69 9.88
N SER A 34 -8.56 10.93 9.38
CA SER A 34 -8.16 10.91 7.96
C SER A 34 -8.00 9.45 7.54
N LEU A 35 -9.08 8.78 7.12
CA LEU A 35 -9.05 7.34 6.87
C LEU A 35 -8.71 7.05 5.40
N ALA A 36 -7.58 6.37 5.16
CA ALA A 36 -7.17 5.95 3.83
C ALA A 36 -8.11 4.88 3.21
N LEU A 37 -8.42 4.98 1.92
CA LEU A 37 -9.21 3.97 1.18
C LEU A 37 -8.37 2.80 0.65
N ALA A 38 -7.06 2.99 0.53
CA ALA A 38 -6.13 1.97 0.04
C ALA A 38 -4.73 2.25 0.63
N PRO A 39 -4.53 2.06 1.94
CA PRO A 39 -3.22 2.24 2.53
C PRO A 39 -2.21 1.26 1.91
N GLN A 40 -1.07 1.79 1.53
CA GLN A 40 0.07 1.05 0.99
C GLN A 40 1.32 1.50 1.71
N ILE A 41 2.20 0.56 2.05
CA ILE A 41 3.53 0.90 2.57
C ILE A 41 4.49 1.18 1.41
N VAL A 42 5.48 2.03 1.65
CA VAL A 42 6.52 2.34 0.66
C VAL A 42 7.85 1.78 1.18
N HIS A 43 8.43 0.83 0.48
CA HIS A 43 9.78 0.35 0.84
C HIS A 43 10.79 1.48 0.73
N THR A 44 11.74 1.57 1.66
CA THR A 44 12.69 2.70 1.72
C THR A 44 13.58 2.81 0.47
N ARG A 45 13.82 1.70 -0.25
CA ARG A 45 14.50 1.68 -1.55
C ARG A 45 13.55 1.71 -2.75
N SER A 46 12.33 2.22 -2.59
CA SER A 46 11.44 2.50 -3.72
C SER A 46 11.97 3.64 -4.57
N ALA A 47 11.84 3.50 -5.89
CA ALA A 47 12.16 4.57 -6.83
C ALA A 47 11.30 5.82 -6.59
N LEU A 48 10.08 5.67 -6.06
CA LEU A 48 9.23 6.79 -5.64
C LEU A 48 9.93 7.66 -4.60
N VAL A 49 10.58 7.04 -3.61
CA VAL A 49 11.28 7.79 -2.56
C VAL A 49 12.44 8.58 -3.16
N THR A 50 13.23 7.94 -4.03
CA THR A 50 14.31 8.63 -4.76
C THR A 50 13.77 9.79 -5.58
N GLN A 51 12.67 9.61 -6.32
CA GLN A 51 12.03 10.67 -7.10
C GLN A 51 11.51 11.82 -6.23
N LEU A 52 10.95 11.55 -5.04
CA LEU A 52 10.52 12.59 -4.11
C LEU A 52 11.69 13.41 -3.57
N VAL A 53 12.85 12.78 -3.35
CA VAL A 53 14.08 13.47 -2.96
C VAL A 53 14.63 14.29 -4.12
N ASP A 54 14.75 13.69 -5.31
CA ASP A 54 15.27 14.32 -6.52
C ASP A 54 14.45 15.53 -6.97
N SER A 55 13.13 15.48 -6.77
CA SER A 55 12.19 16.57 -7.06
C SER A 55 12.08 17.57 -5.91
N ARG A 56 12.68 17.32 -4.75
CA ARG A 56 12.55 18.11 -3.51
C ARG A 56 11.12 18.16 -2.94
N ALA A 57 10.20 17.36 -3.48
CA ALA A 57 8.83 17.22 -3.01
C ALA A 57 8.75 16.62 -1.59
N TYR A 58 9.77 15.86 -1.19
CA TYR A 58 9.85 15.23 0.14
C TYR A 58 9.70 16.23 1.31
N ARG A 59 10.07 17.51 1.13
CA ARG A 59 10.00 18.55 2.18
C ARG A 59 8.59 18.78 2.74
N GLN A 60 7.56 18.32 2.03
CA GLN A 60 6.15 18.48 2.40
C GLN A 60 5.53 17.19 2.94
N ILE A 61 6.31 16.10 3.05
CA ILE A 61 5.82 14.78 3.40
C ILE A 61 6.59 14.29 4.63
N GLU A 62 5.85 13.97 5.69
CA GLU A 62 6.40 13.29 6.86
C GLU A 62 6.23 11.78 6.69
N PHE A 63 7.35 11.05 6.73
CA PHE A 63 7.35 9.59 6.66
C PHE A 63 7.53 8.97 8.04
N LEU A 64 6.70 7.99 8.35
CA LEU A 64 6.74 7.23 9.60
C LEU A 64 7.24 5.81 9.33
N ALA A 65 7.98 5.25 10.30
CA ALA A 65 8.49 3.89 10.16
C ALA A 65 7.37 2.84 10.21
N VAL A 66 7.45 1.86 9.31
CA VAL A 66 6.65 0.63 9.35
C VAL A 66 7.44 -0.42 10.14
N GLY A 67 6.87 -0.88 11.23
CA GLY A 67 7.49 -1.80 12.18
C GLY A 67 7.42 -3.26 11.75
N SER A 68 7.33 -4.12 12.76
CA SER A 68 7.35 -5.57 12.59
C SER A 68 6.16 -6.07 11.78
N PHE A 69 6.42 -7.16 11.06
CA PHE A 69 5.37 -7.97 10.43
C PHE A 69 5.02 -9.08 11.42
N PHE A 70 3.74 -9.43 11.51
CA PHE A 70 3.24 -10.43 12.44
C PHE A 70 2.43 -11.49 11.71
N ILE A 71 2.38 -12.69 12.29
CA ILE A 71 1.49 -13.77 11.88
C ILE A 71 0.46 -13.99 12.97
N TYR A 72 -0.81 -13.96 12.58
CA TYR A 72 -1.88 -14.49 13.42
C TYR A 72 -1.83 -16.01 13.41
N THR A 73 -1.70 -16.59 14.60
CA THR A 73 -1.73 -18.03 14.83
C THR A 73 -3.02 -18.36 15.59
N PRO A 74 -3.98 -19.08 14.98
CA PRO A 74 -5.19 -19.47 15.67
C PRO A 74 -4.86 -20.39 16.84
N SER A 75 -5.72 -20.38 17.86
CA SER A 75 -5.60 -21.34 18.97
C SER A 75 -5.75 -22.77 18.46
N ALA A 76 -4.85 -23.64 18.91
CA ALA A 76 -4.89 -25.08 18.62
C ALA A 76 -6.09 -25.79 19.27
N ASP A 77 -6.58 -25.26 20.39
CA ASP A 77 -7.73 -25.80 21.14
C ASP A 77 -8.92 -24.83 21.09
N ASP A 78 -10.15 -25.34 21.25
CA ASP A 78 -11.38 -24.53 21.27
C ASP A 78 -11.54 -23.62 22.51
N GLY A 79 -10.53 -23.59 23.40
CA GLY A 79 -10.46 -22.67 24.54
C GLY A 79 -9.09 -22.01 24.75
N GLY A 80 -8.12 -22.21 23.85
CA GLY A 80 -6.82 -21.53 23.93
C GLY A 80 -6.88 -20.11 23.33
N ALA A 81 -5.87 -19.30 23.66
CA ALA A 81 -5.74 -17.96 23.11
C ALA A 81 -5.04 -18.02 21.74
N ALA A 82 -5.61 -17.36 20.74
CA ALA A 82 -4.88 -17.06 19.51
C ALA A 82 -3.72 -16.11 19.81
N ALA A 83 -2.65 -16.19 19.02
CA ALA A 83 -1.43 -15.43 19.25
C ALA A 83 -1.04 -14.61 18.01
N ILE A 84 -0.45 -13.45 18.24
CA ILE A 84 0.13 -12.60 17.20
C ILE A 84 1.65 -12.67 17.38
N VAL A 85 2.31 -13.37 16.46
CA VAL A 85 3.73 -13.69 16.58
C VAL A 85 4.53 -12.83 15.60
N PRO A 86 5.53 -12.06 16.06
CA PRO A 86 6.35 -11.26 15.17
C PRO A 86 7.23 -12.15 14.27
N ILE A 87 7.32 -11.79 13.00
CA ILE A 87 8.30 -12.34 12.06
C ILE A 87 9.66 -11.72 12.40
N PRO A 88 10.69 -12.54 12.71
CA PRO A 88 12.02 -12.02 13.00
C PRO A 88 12.59 -11.22 11.81
N SER A 89 12.84 -9.93 12.01
CA SER A 89 13.29 -9.00 10.96
C SER A 89 14.82 -8.86 10.87
N THR A 90 15.56 -9.29 11.89
CA THR A 90 17.03 -9.23 11.93
C THR A 90 17.66 -10.62 12.06
N ARG A 91 18.93 -10.73 11.69
CA ARG A 91 19.70 -11.95 11.90
C ARG A 91 19.70 -12.33 13.38
N GLU A 92 19.91 -11.37 14.25
CA GLU A 92 19.94 -11.51 15.70
C GLU A 92 18.59 -12.05 16.21
N ALA A 93 17.47 -11.50 15.73
CA ALA A 93 16.12 -11.96 16.07
C ALA A 93 15.85 -13.40 15.60
N VAL A 94 16.33 -13.77 14.41
CA VAL A 94 16.25 -15.16 13.92
C VAL A 94 17.04 -16.10 14.83
N PHE A 95 18.21 -15.69 15.33
CA PHE A 95 19.01 -16.52 16.23
C PHE A 95 18.42 -16.59 17.65
N SER A 96 17.81 -15.53 18.17
CA SER A 96 17.27 -15.47 19.53
C SER A 96 15.91 -16.17 19.69
N THR A 97 15.06 -16.19 18.66
CA THR A 97 13.71 -16.75 18.79
C THR A 97 13.70 -18.25 19.08
N THR A 98 12.90 -18.69 20.05
CA THR A 98 12.68 -20.12 20.35
C THR A 98 11.59 -20.75 19.50
N ALA A 99 10.81 -19.94 18.76
CA ALA A 99 9.73 -20.40 17.90
C ALA A 99 10.23 -21.19 16.67
N ILE A 100 11.49 -20.98 16.26
CA ILE A 100 12.09 -21.63 15.09
C ILE A 100 13.15 -22.63 15.55
N PRO A 101 13.05 -23.94 15.19
CA PRO A 101 14.07 -24.92 15.53
C PRO A 101 15.44 -24.60 14.91
N ALA A 102 16.55 -24.95 15.58
CA ALA A 102 17.91 -24.62 15.14
C ALA A 102 18.27 -25.14 13.73
N ARG A 103 17.70 -26.29 13.31
CA ARG A 103 17.86 -26.80 11.94
C ARG A 103 17.16 -25.90 10.92
N ALA A 104 15.93 -25.48 11.22
CA ALA A 104 15.12 -24.63 10.35
C ALA A 104 15.74 -23.22 10.22
N LYS A 105 16.32 -22.67 11.29
CA LYS A 105 17.11 -21.43 11.26
C LYS A 105 18.25 -21.46 10.24
N ARG A 106 18.96 -22.58 10.13
CA ARG A 106 20.07 -22.72 9.15
C ARG A 106 19.57 -22.68 7.71
N SER A 107 18.48 -23.38 7.42
CA SER A 107 17.86 -23.34 6.08
C SER A 107 17.32 -21.95 5.74
N LEU A 108 16.66 -21.29 6.70
CA LEU A 108 16.18 -19.92 6.56
C LEU A 108 17.35 -18.96 6.25
N MET A 109 18.43 -19.00 7.01
CA MET A 109 19.60 -18.14 6.76
C MET A 109 20.27 -18.44 5.41
N LYS A 110 20.26 -19.69 4.93
CA LYS A 110 20.72 -20.03 3.58
C LYS A 110 19.85 -19.36 2.52
N PHE A 111 18.53 -19.42 2.69
CA PHE A 111 17.58 -18.76 1.78
C PHE A 111 17.73 -17.25 1.78
N LEU A 112 17.76 -16.60 2.95
CA LEU A 112 17.89 -15.14 3.03
C LEU A 112 19.19 -14.65 2.37
N LYS A 113 20.30 -15.38 2.53
CA LYS A 113 21.56 -15.07 1.83
C LYS A 113 21.45 -15.23 0.31
N PHE A 114 20.76 -16.26 -0.16
CA PHE A 114 20.50 -16.45 -1.58
C PHE A 114 19.69 -15.28 -2.16
N VAL A 115 18.67 -14.82 -1.44
CA VAL A 115 17.81 -13.72 -1.92
C VAL A 115 18.58 -12.40 -2.10
N PHE A 116 19.58 -12.10 -1.26
CA PHE A 116 20.37 -10.86 -1.43
C PHE A 116 21.12 -10.77 -2.76
N ASP A 117 21.43 -11.90 -3.39
CA ASP A 117 22.20 -11.97 -4.63
C ASP A 117 21.48 -12.86 -5.67
N TYR A 118 20.15 -12.93 -5.62
CA TYR A 118 19.39 -13.89 -6.43
C TYR A 118 19.51 -13.66 -7.95
N ASP A 119 19.83 -12.43 -8.36
CA ASP A 119 19.98 -12.04 -9.77
C ASP A 119 21.44 -12.16 -10.29
N SER A 120 22.37 -12.68 -9.50
CA SER A 120 23.70 -13.04 -10.03
C SER A 120 23.61 -14.19 -11.02
N GLU A 121 24.59 -14.29 -11.93
CA GLU A 121 24.59 -15.32 -12.98
C GLU A 121 24.45 -16.74 -12.42
N ASP A 122 25.16 -17.04 -11.33
CA ASP A 122 25.12 -18.34 -10.66
C ASP A 122 23.76 -18.63 -10.03
N ASN A 123 23.17 -17.65 -9.33
CA ASN A 123 21.89 -17.83 -8.64
C ASN A 123 20.70 -17.84 -9.59
N ARG A 124 20.75 -17.08 -10.69
CA ARG A 124 19.73 -17.11 -11.76
C ARG A 124 19.49 -18.50 -12.29
N TRP A 125 20.56 -19.29 -12.48
CA TRP A 125 20.40 -20.66 -12.96
C TRP A 125 19.65 -21.57 -11.99
N THR A 126 19.69 -21.24 -10.70
CA THR A 126 19.02 -22.02 -9.64
C THR A 126 17.51 -21.81 -9.65
N TRP A 127 17.03 -20.57 -9.77
CA TRP A 127 15.59 -20.28 -9.63
C TRP A 127 14.83 -20.15 -10.95
N THR A 128 15.51 -19.87 -12.08
CA THR A 128 14.85 -19.69 -13.38
C THR A 128 13.96 -20.87 -13.81
N PRO A 129 14.34 -22.15 -13.61
CA PRO A 129 13.45 -23.29 -13.91
C PRO A 129 12.15 -23.31 -13.09
N HIS A 130 12.10 -22.54 -12.00
CA HIS A 130 10.95 -22.42 -11.10
C HIS A 130 10.25 -21.06 -11.23
N ALA A 131 10.68 -20.19 -12.15
CA ALA A 131 10.29 -18.78 -12.18
C ALA A 131 8.77 -18.55 -12.11
N ASP A 132 8.00 -19.35 -12.85
CA ASP A 132 6.55 -19.22 -12.98
C ASP A 132 5.77 -20.14 -12.02
N LYS A 133 6.49 -20.94 -11.21
CA LYS A 133 5.89 -21.80 -10.19
C LYS A 133 5.67 -21.03 -8.89
N PRO A 134 4.73 -21.46 -8.02
CA PRO A 134 4.50 -20.83 -6.72
C PRO A 134 5.79 -20.79 -5.88
N LEU A 135 6.06 -19.65 -5.26
CA LEU A 135 7.24 -19.47 -4.39
C LEU A 135 7.31 -20.54 -3.30
N ALA A 136 6.17 -20.90 -2.70
CA ALA A 136 6.10 -21.92 -1.65
C ALA A 136 6.67 -23.28 -2.11
N GLU A 137 6.46 -23.68 -3.38
CA GLU A 137 7.05 -24.89 -3.94
C GLU A 137 8.57 -24.81 -3.91
N PHE A 138 9.14 -23.72 -4.44
CA PHE A 138 10.59 -23.49 -4.47
C PHE A 138 11.22 -23.45 -3.07
N LEU A 139 10.56 -22.81 -2.10
CA LEU A 139 11.03 -22.79 -0.70
C LEU A 139 11.07 -24.21 -0.09
N ALA A 140 10.06 -25.02 -0.39
CA ALA A 140 9.97 -26.40 0.09
C ALA A 140 10.99 -27.32 -0.61
N THR A 141 11.12 -27.22 -1.92
CA THR A 141 11.94 -28.15 -2.73
C THR A 141 13.43 -27.84 -2.64
N ASP A 142 13.82 -26.57 -2.72
CA ASP A 142 15.23 -26.19 -2.91
C ASP A 142 15.90 -25.79 -1.60
N PHE A 143 15.14 -25.15 -0.71
CA PHE A 143 15.63 -24.68 0.59
C PHE A 143 15.17 -25.54 1.77
N LYS A 144 14.25 -26.48 1.55
CA LYS A 144 13.73 -27.40 2.57
C LYS A 144 13.14 -26.64 3.77
N LEU A 145 12.44 -25.53 3.51
CA LEU A 145 11.71 -24.79 4.54
C LEU A 145 10.40 -25.51 4.87
N ASP A 146 10.05 -25.59 6.15
CA ASP A 146 8.75 -26.12 6.59
C ASP A 146 7.61 -25.13 6.32
N ALA A 147 6.37 -25.56 6.52
CA ALA A 147 5.18 -24.75 6.24
C ALA A 147 5.16 -23.44 7.06
N ALA A 148 5.63 -23.46 8.31
CA ALA A 148 5.66 -22.26 9.15
C ALA A 148 6.65 -21.21 8.60
N LEU A 149 7.85 -21.63 8.20
CA LEU A 149 8.82 -20.75 7.58
C LEU A 149 8.39 -20.28 6.18
N GLN A 150 7.72 -21.14 5.40
CA GLN A 150 7.11 -20.73 4.14
C GLN A 150 6.10 -19.60 4.37
N THR A 151 5.22 -19.71 5.37
CA THR A 151 4.26 -18.66 5.73
C THR A 151 4.96 -17.35 6.08
N TYR A 152 6.06 -17.40 6.87
CA TYR A 152 6.82 -16.20 7.21
C TYR A 152 7.39 -15.52 5.95
N ILE A 153 8.02 -16.30 5.06
CA ILE A 153 8.61 -15.77 3.84
C ILE A 153 7.55 -15.24 2.86
N VAL A 154 6.45 -15.97 2.64
CA VAL A 154 5.37 -15.54 1.75
C VAL A 154 4.73 -14.26 2.27
N THR A 155 4.58 -14.11 3.58
CA THR A 155 4.04 -12.87 4.20
C THR A 155 4.90 -11.64 3.88
N LEU A 156 6.23 -11.78 3.81
CA LEU A 156 7.12 -10.67 3.43
C LEU A 156 6.88 -10.18 1.99
N THR A 157 6.25 -10.99 1.13
CA THR A 157 5.92 -10.60 -0.24
C THR A 157 4.66 -9.74 -0.31
N LEU A 158 3.82 -9.76 0.73
CA LEU A 158 2.50 -9.12 0.76
C LEU A 158 1.60 -9.52 -0.42
N SER A 159 1.77 -10.74 -0.92
CA SER A 159 0.93 -11.33 -1.98
C SER A 159 -0.50 -11.50 -1.49
N LEU A 160 -1.45 -10.84 -2.16
CA LEU A 160 -2.87 -10.80 -1.81
C LEU A 160 -3.52 -12.19 -1.70
N ASP A 161 -3.20 -13.08 -2.64
CA ASP A 161 -3.78 -14.43 -2.73
C ASP A 161 -2.87 -15.51 -2.13
N GLY A 162 -1.63 -15.15 -1.75
CA GLY A 162 -0.62 -16.07 -1.24
C GLY A 162 0.00 -16.98 -2.30
N THR A 163 -0.27 -16.78 -3.60
CA THR A 163 0.17 -17.68 -4.68
C THR A 163 1.26 -17.11 -5.58
N ILE A 164 1.96 -16.07 -5.12
CA ILE A 164 3.02 -15.39 -5.86
C ILE A 164 4.05 -16.34 -6.50
N SER A 165 4.40 -16.04 -7.75
CA SER A 165 5.42 -16.80 -8.49
C SER A 165 6.80 -16.66 -7.85
N THR A 166 7.69 -17.62 -8.09
CA THR A 166 9.06 -17.59 -7.56
C THR A 166 9.80 -16.33 -8.01
N ARG A 167 9.66 -15.93 -9.29
CA ARG A 167 10.29 -14.71 -9.82
C ARG A 167 9.85 -13.46 -9.07
N ALA A 168 8.55 -13.25 -8.95
CA ALA A 168 7.99 -12.06 -8.30
C ALA A 168 8.27 -12.09 -6.79
N GLY A 169 8.18 -13.27 -6.17
CA GLY A 169 8.45 -13.48 -4.76
C GLY A 169 9.90 -13.16 -4.38
N LEU A 170 10.88 -13.63 -5.17
CA LEU A 170 12.29 -13.31 -4.93
C LEU A 170 12.55 -11.80 -5.05
N ALA A 171 11.98 -11.13 -6.06
CA ALA A 171 12.11 -9.69 -6.22
C ALA A 171 11.49 -8.91 -5.03
N ALA A 172 10.30 -9.32 -4.56
CA ALA A 172 9.63 -8.70 -3.43
C ALA A 172 10.41 -8.88 -2.11
N ILE A 173 10.91 -10.09 -1.83
CA ILE A 173 11.71 -10.37 -0.63
C ILE A 173 13.04 -9.63 -0.71
N HIS A 174 13.70 -9.62 -1.88
CA HIS A 174 14.92 -8.85 -2.08
C HIS A 174 14.69 -7.36 -1.82
N ARG A 175 13.59 -6.79 -2.32
CA ARG A 175 13.22 -5.40 -2.04
C ARG A 175 13.06 -5.16 -0.54
N HIS A 176 12.33 -6.01 0.16
CA HIS A 176 12.15 -5.90 1.60
C HIS A 176 13.49 -5.96 2.36
N LEU A 177 14.29 -6.98 2.12
CA LEU A 177 15.57 -7.20 2.81
C LEU A 177 16.59 -6.10 2.51
N SER A 178 16.68 -5.66 1.26
CA SER A 178 17.61 -4.60 0.85
C SER A 178 17.17 -3.22 1.35
N SER A 179 15.89 -3.02 1.62
CA SER A 179 15.35 -1.77 2.18
C SER A 179 15.59 -1.64 3.70
N MET A 180 15.80 -2.76 4.39
CA MET A 180 16.05 -2.77 5.83
C MET A 180 17.26 -1.89 6.19
N GLY A 181 17.06 -0.94 7.09
CA GLY A 181 18.16 -0.11 7.60
C GLY A 181 18.48 1.14 6.77
N ALA A 182 17.85 1.34 5.60
CA ALA A 182 18.26 2.41 4.68
C ALA A 182 18.05 3.83 5.24
N PHE A 183 17.02 4.05 6.06
CA PHE A 183 16.71 5.34 6.71
C PHE A 183 16.79 5.29 8.24
N GLY A 184 17.41 4.24 8.79
CA GLY A 184 17.45 4.00 10.22
C GLY A 184 17.25 2.52 10.55
N PRO A 185 17.68 2.08 11.74
CA PRO A 185 17.63 0.68 12.10
C PRO A 185 16.18 0.19 12.31
N GLY A 186 15.95 -1.10 12.07
CA GLY A 186 14.72 -1.78 12.52
C GLY A 186 13.51 -1.74 11.59
N PHE A 187 13.57 -1.08 10.43
CA PHE A 187 12.48 -1.05 9.46
C PHE A 187 12.96 -1.08 8.00
N ALA A 188 12.12 -1.63 7.13
CA ALA A 188 12.34 -1.73 5.68
C ALA A 188 11.35 -0.88 4.86
N ALA A 189 10.32 -0.34 5.49
CA ALA A 189 9.29 0.43 4.82
C ALA A 189 8.86 1.63 5.67
N VAL A 190 8.28 2.61 4.98
CA VAL A 190 7.74 3.84 5.54
C VAL A 190 6.31 4.04 5.08
N TYR A 191 5.58 4.85 5.83
CA TYR A 191 4.22 5.24 5.53
C TYR A 191 4.10 6.78 5.57
N PRO A 192 3.60 7.45 4.53
CA PRO A 192 3.31 8.88 4.58
C PRO A 192 2.21 9.16 5.60
N LYS A 193 2.47 10.06 6.55
CA LYS A 193 1.49 10.51 7.54
C LYS A 193 0.26 11.12 6.85
N TRP A 194 -0.87 11.19 7.57
CA TRP A 194 -2.14 11.80 7.15
C TRP A 194 -2.97 11.06 6.09
N GLY A 195 -2.67 9.79 5.84
CA GLY A 195 -3.49 8.93 4.97
C GLY A 195 -2.73 8.29 3.79
N GLY A 196 -1.40 8.28 3.84
CA GLY A 196 -0.57 7.52 2.91
C GLY A 196 -0.37 8.23 1.57
N LEU A 197 -0.53 7.50 0.46
CA LEU A 197 -0.20 8.02 -0.87
C LEU A 197 -1.07 9.21 -1.33
N SER A 198 -2.18 9.49 -0.67
CA SER A 198 -2.97 10.71 -0.92
C SER A 198 -2.16 11.98 -0.67
N GLU A 199 -1.24 11.98 0.29
CA GLU A 199 -0.35 13.12 0.54
C GLU A 199 0.67 13.28 -0.59
N ILE A 200 1.20 12.18 -1.12
CA ILE A 200 2.11 12.23 -2.28
C ILE A 200 1.38 12.84 -3.49
N ALA A 201 0.14 12.43 -3.75
CA ALA A 201 -0.68 13.02 -4.80
C ALA A 201 -0.91 14.53 -4.56
N GLN A 202 -1.24 14.95 -3.33
CA GLN A 202 -1.44 16.36 -3.00
C GLN A 202 -0.17 17.20 -3.14
N VAL A 203 0.99 16.67 -2.76
CA VAL A 203 2.27 17.36 -2.94
C VAL A 203 2.61 17.50 -4.43
N GLY A 204 2.35 16.46 -5.23
CA GLY A 204 2.43 16.56 -6.69
C GLY A 204 1.51 17.66 -7.24
N CYS A 205 0.26 17.72 -6.75
CA CYS A 205 -0.68 18.77 -7.13
C CYS A 205 -0.19 20.17 -6.74
N ARG A 206 0.39 20.30 -5.55
CA ARG A 206 0.97 21.56 -5.09
C ARG A 206 2.16 21.99 -5.96
N ALA A 207 3.05 21.08 -6.32
CA ALA A 207 4.16 21.38 -7.23
C ALA A 207 3.64 21.89 -8.59
N CYS A 208 2.61 21.23 -9.13
CA CYS A 208 1.95 21.65 -10.37
C CYS A 208 1.31 23.05 -10.25
N ALA A 209 0.64 23.33 -9.13
CA ALA A 209 0.03 24.65 -8.86
C ALA A 209 1.09 25.76 -8.73
N VAL A 210 2.25 25.47 -8.13
CA VAL A 210 3.39 26.40 -8.09
C VAL A 210 3.90 26.70 -9.51
N GLY A 211 3.87 25.71 -10.40
CA GLY A 211 4.13 25.87 -11.83
C GLY A 211 3.05 26.63 -12.61
N GLY A 212 1.99 27.11 -11.95
CA GLY A 212 0.92 27.91 -12.55
C GLY A 212 -0.34 27.12 -12.93
N ALA A 213 -0.43 25.84 -12.57
CA ALA A 213 -1.64 25.05 -12.83
C ALA A 213 -2.83 25.48 -11.95
N VAL A 214 -4.04 25.33 -12.49
CA VAL A 214 -5.30 25.62 -11.80
C VAL A 214 -6.05 24.32 -11.51
N TYR A 215 -6.49 24.15 -10.26
CA TYR A 215 -7.27 22.99 -9.82
C TYR A 215 -8.75 23.35 -9.67
N MET A 216 -9.64 22.49 -10.19
CA MET A 216 -11.09 22.61 -10.06
C MET A 216 -11.67 21.33 -9.44
N LEU A 217 -11.98 21.36 -8.15
CA LEU A 217 -12.66 20.26 -7.46
C LEU A 217 -14.19 20.42 -7.56
N GLY A 218 -14.94 19.33 -7.30
CA GLY A 218 -16.40 19.33 -7.43
C GLY A 218 -16.91 19.55 -8.86
N THR A 219 -16.02 19.48 -9.84
CA THR A 219 -16.30 19.70 -11.26
C THR A 219 -15.88 18.47 -12.05
N GLY A 220 -16.83 17.82 -12.71
CA GLY A 220 -16.60 16.67 -13.58
C GLY A 220 -16.57 17.05 -15.06
N MET A 221 -16.33 16.07 -15.91
CA MET A 221 -16.42 16.20 -17.36
C MET A 221 -17.78 15.69 -17.85
N LYS A 222 -18.53 16.53 -18.58
CA LYS A 222 -19.81 16.16 -19.21
C LYS A 222 -19.59 15.49 -20.57
N ALA A 223 -18.73 16.08 -21.39
CA ALA A 223 -18.45 15.61 -22.73
C ALA A 223 -17.04 16.01 -23.16
N THR A 224 -16.50 15.28 -24.13
CA THR A 224 -15.25 15.64 -24.81
C THR A 224 -15.40 15.43 -26.28
N ARG A 225 -14.88 16.38 -27.05
CA ARG A 225 -14.97 16.42 -28.51
C ARG A 225 -13.57 16.64 -29.08
N PRO A 226 -13.07 15.74 -29.95
CA PRO A 226 -11.85 16.04 -30.69
C PRO A 226 -12.12 17.21 -31.64
N LEU A 227 -11.15 18.09 -31.77
CA LEU A 227 -11.17 19.21 -32.71
C LEU A 227 -10.29 18.88 -33.91
N GLU A 228 -10.73 19.29 -35.10
CA GLU A 228 -9.83 19.36 -36.26
C GLU A 228 -8.76 20.43 -36.02
N ALA A 229 -7.69 20.40 -36.82
CA ALA A 229 -6.55 21.31 -36.67
C ALA A 229 -6.99 22.78 -36.61
N GLN A 230 -6.85 23.39 -35.44
CA GLN A 230 -7.15 24.81 -35.19
C GLN A 230 -5.86 25.64 -35.20
N GLU A 231 -5.97 26.94 -35.49
CA GLU A 231 -4.81 27.85 -35.49
C GLU A 231 -4.14 27.97 -34.11
N ASP A 232 -4.88 27.79 -33.01
CA ASP A 232 -4.36 27.82 -31.64
C ASP A 232 -3.68 26.50 -31.21
N GLY A 233 -3.76 25.47 -32.07
CA GLY A 233 -3.25 24.13 -31.84
C GLY A 233 -4.09 23.28 -30.89
N ALA A 234 -5.29 23.72 -30.49
CA ALA A 234 -6.19 22.93 -29.66
C ALA A 234 -6.69 21.68 -30.43
N THR A 235 -6.68 20.54 -29.75
CA THR A 235 -7.07 19.23 -30.29
C THR A 235 -8.29 18.65 -29.58
N PHE A 236 -8.68 19.22 -28.44
CA PHE A 236 -9.86 18.83 -27.68
C PHE A 236 -10.66 20.03 -27.20
N GLU A 237 -11.97 19.84 -27.14
CA GLU A 237 -12.93 20.67 -26.42
C GLU A 237 -13.60 19.83 -25.33
N VAL A 238 -13.58 20.32 -24.09
CA VAL A 238 -14.09 19.63 -22.90
C VAL A 238 -15.18 20.47 -22.26
N ASP A 239 -16.38 19.91 -22.15
CA ASP A 239 -17.50 20.53 -21.46
C ASP A 239 -17.52 20.07 -20.00
N LEU A 240 -17.47 21.02 -19.07
CA LEU A 240 -17.42 20.75 -17.64
C LEU A 240 -18.82 20.75 -17.01
N THR A 241 -18.96 20.09 -15.86
CA THR A 241 -20.22 20.12 -15.11
C THR A 241 -20.60 21.51 -14.62
N SER A 242 -19.64 22.43 -14.54
CA SER A 242 -19.82 23.86 -14.24
C SER A 242 -20.37 24.70 -15.39
N ASP A 243 -20.71 24.08 -16.53
CA ASP A 243 -21.15 24.76 -17.76
C ASP A 243 -20.08 25.67 -18.39
N VAL A 244 -18.81 25.39 -18.08
CA VAL A 244 -17.63 25.99 -18.71
C VAL A 244 -17.08 25.02 -19.74
N THR A 245 -16.68 25.54 -20.90
CA THR A 245 -16.02 24.77 -21.95
C THR A 245 -14.55 25.17 -22.03
N VAL A 246 -13.65 24.19 -22.03
CA VAL A 246 -12.19 24.37 -22.08
C VAL A 246 -11.65 23.75 -23.37
N LYS A 247 -10.77 24.48 -24.05
CA LYS A 247 -9.98 23.95 -25.17
C LYS A 247 -8.57 23.59 -24.72
N THR A 248 -8.05 22.46 -25.17
CA THR A 248 -6.70 22.00 -24.80
C THR A 248 -5.99 21.29 -25.96
N ARG A 249 -4.66 21.27 -25.92
CA ARG A 249 -3.80 20.55 -26.88
C ARG A 249 -3.55 19.09 -26.48
N ALA A 250 -3.64 18.79 -25.20
CA ALA A 250 -3.46 17.45 -24.66
C ALA A 250 -4.50 17.22 -23.55
N LEU A 251 -5.02 16.00 -23.51
CA LEU A 251 -5.97 15.57 -22.50
C LEU A 251 -5.44 14.30 -21.85
N VAL A 252 -5.13 14.39 -20.56
CA VAL A 252 -4.67 13.27 -19.73
C VAL A 252 -5.78 12.92 -18.76
N ARG A 253 -6.10 11.62 -18.62
CA ARG A 253 -7.13 11.11 -17.72
C ARG A 253 -6.64 9.91 -16.93
N GLY A 254 -7.19 9.72 -15.74
CA GLY A 254 -7.04 8.46 -15.01
C GLY A 254 -7.95 7.37 -15.60
N ALA A 255 -7.49 6.14 -15.56
CA ALA A 255 -8.31 4.97 -15.81
C ALA A 255 -9.33 4.78 -14.68
N GLU A 256 -10.62 5.00 -14.98
CA GLU A 256 -11.72 4.84 -14.02
C GLU A 256 -12.68 3.70 -14.39
N ASP A 257 -12.59 3.20 -15.63
CA ASP A 257 -13.44 2.13 -16.13
C ASP A 257 -13.08 0.80 -15.47
N VAL A 258 -14.11 0.09 -15.02
CA VAL A 258 -13.98 -1.21 -14.36
C VAL A 258 -14.61 -2.29 -15.24
N PRO A 259 -13.79 -3.15 -15.86
CA PRO A 259 -14.28 -4.34 -16.55
C PRO A 259 -15.14 -5.23 -15.63
N SER A 260 -16.10 -5.95 -16.21
CA SER A 260 -16.99 -6.84 -15.44
C SER A 260 -16.25 -7.97 -14.73
N ASP A 261 -15.13 -8.42 -15.31
CA ASP A 261 -14.24 -9.47 -14.82
C ASP A 261 -13.01 -8.93 -14.10
N ALA A 262 -12.99 -7.62 -13.79
CA ALA A 262 -11.89 -6.99 -13.10
C ALA A 262 -11.61 -7.66 -11.75
N GLU A 263 -10.33 -7.83 -11.45
CA GLU A 263 -9.87 -8.26 -10.14
C GLU A 263 -10.38 -7.29 -9.07
N ARG A 264 -10.85 -7.84 -7.95
CA ARG A 264 -11.42 -7.10 -6.84
C ARG A 264 -10.85 -7.59 -5.52
N VAL A 265 -10.75 -6.67 -4.56
CA VAL A 265 -10.47 -6.95 -3.16
C VAL A 265 -11.64 -6.49 -2.30
N SER A 266 -11.91 -7.21 -1.22
CA SER A 266 -12.75 -6.73 -0.13
C SER A 266 -11.89 -6.02 0.90
N ARG A 267 -12.38 -4.90 1.42
CA ARG A 267 -11.71 -4.10 2.45
C ARG A 267 -12.64 -3.87 3.63
N LEU A 268 -12.04 -3.81 4.81
CA LEU A 268 -12.70 -3.39 6.05
C LEU A 268 -11.75 -2.46 6.80
N THR A 269 -12.16 -1.22 7.01
CA THR A 269 -11.46 -0.24 7.86
C THR A 269 -12.17 -0.17 9.20
N ALA A 270 -11.47 -0.39 10.30
CA ALA A 270 -12.02 -0.32 11.65
C ALA A 270 -11.22 0.65 12.53
N VAL A 271 -11.89 1.62 13.15
CA VAL A 271 -11.33 2.45 14.22
C VAL A 271 -11.53 1.72 15.53
N ILE A 272 -10.44 1.54 16.28
CA ILE A 272 -10.40 0.80 17.53
C ILE A 272 -10.21 1.79 18.68
N ASP A 273 -10.96 1.60 19.77
CA ASP A 273 -10.90 2.40 21.00
C ASP A 273 -9.69 2.10 21.90
N SER A 274 -8.59 1.64 21.30
CA SER A 274 -7.36 1.28 21.99
C SER A 274 -6.15 1.69 21.16
N PRO A 275 -5.05 2.16 21.79
CA PRO A 275 -3.83 2.49 21.08
C PRO A 275 -3.11 1.25 20.52
N LEU A 276 -3.45 0.04 20.98
CA LEU A 276 -2.82 -1.22 20.53
C LEU A 276 -1.27 -1.18 20.58
N SER A 277 -0.70 -0.52 21.61
CA SER A 277 0.72 -0.17 21.68
C SER A 277 1.69 -1.36 21.57
N SER A 278 1.24 -2.58 21.85
CA SER A 278 2.03 -3.80 21.69
C SER A 278 2.44 -4.08 20.23
N LEU A 279 1.69 -3.56 19.25
CA LEU A 279 2.00 -3.70 17.82
C LEU A 279 3.08 -2.71 17.36
N PHE A 280 3.30 -1.62 18.10
CA PHE A 280 4.09 -0.47 17.68
C PHE A 280 5.43 -0.37 18.43
N GLN A 281 5.98 -1.51 18.83
CA GLN A 281 7.26 -1.55 19.55
C GLN A 281 8.44 -1.51 18.58
N ALA A 282 9.46 -0.73 18.93
CA ALA A 282 10.73 -0.70 18.21
C ALA A 282 11.38 -2.10 18.23
N ALA A 283 11.70 -2.63 17.04
CA ALA A 283 12.23 -3.99 16.91
C ALA A 283 13.68 -4.14 17.42
N VAL A 284 14.43 -3.04 17.42
CA VAL A 284 15.84 -2.99 17.86
C VAL A 284 16.09 -1.69 18.62
N GLU A 285 17.10 -1.71 19.49
CA GLU A 285 17.52 -0.52 20.24
C GLU A 285 17.96 0.60 19.28
N GLY A 286 17.51 1.83 19.55
CA GLY A 286 17.78 3.00 18.72
C GLY A 286 16.93 3.11 17.45
N ALA A 287 16.04 2.16 17.16
CA ALA A 287 15.04 2.32 16.10
C ALA A 287 13.95 3.31 16.51
N PRO A 288 13.40 4.10 15.56
CA PRO A 288 12.23 4.92 15.84
C PRO A 288 11.04 4.04 16.23
N THR A 289 10.13 4.57 17.05
CA THR A 289 8.85 3.92 17.34
C THR A 289 8.06 3.82 16.04
N PRO A 290 7.71 2.62 15.56
CA PRO A 290 6.94 2.46 14.33
C PRO A 290 5.50 2.91 14.53
N ALA A 291 4.92 3.56 13.51
CA ALA A 291 3.52 3.99 13.56
C ALA A 291 2.57 3.00 12.87
N VAL A 292 3.13 2.07 12.08
CA VAL A 292 2.39 1.06 11.30
C VAL A 292 2.96 -0.33 11.58
N ALA A 293 2.10 -1.34 11.68
CA ALA A 293 2.46 -2.75 11.73
C ALA A 293 1.65 -3.54 10.71
N VAL A 294 2.21 -4.63 10.20
CA VAL A 294 1.52 -5.51 9.24
C VAL A 294 1.25 -6.86 9.90
N ILE A 295 0.03 -7.35 9.81
CA ILE A 295 -0.37 -8.64 10.35
C ILE A 295 -0.94 -9.47 9.20
N ALA A 296 -0.41 -10.66 8.98
CA ALA A 296 -0.99 -11.63 8.08
C ALA A 296 -1.76 -12.69 8.85
N MET A 297 -2.99 -12.94 8.44
CA MET A 297 -3.79 -14.09 8.85
C MET A 297 -3.75 -15.08 7.70
N PRO A 298 -3.04 -16.22 7.83
CA PRO A 298 -2.92 -17.21 6.77
C PRO A 298 -4.29 -17.69 6.26
N ALA A 299 -4.32 -18.22 5.03
CA ALA A 299 -5.53 -18.86 4.50
C ALA A 299 -6.05 -19.92 5.48
N GLU A 300 -7.38 -20.01 5.61
CA GLU A 300 -8.06 -20.94 6.53
C GLU A 300 -7.73 -20.77 8.03
N SER A 301 -7.08 -19.66 8.44
CA SER A 301 -6.74 -19.41 9.86
C SER A 301 -7.86 -18.78 10.69
N VAL A 302 -8.85 -18.17 10.04
CA VAL A 302 -9.99 -17.54 10.71
C VAL A 302 -11.08 -18.60 10.95
N LYS A 303 -11.48 -18.78 12.21
CA LYS A 303 -12.50 -19.77 12.58
C LYS A 303 -13.87 -19.43 11.99
N ASP A 304 -14.69 -20.45 11.81
CA ASP A 304 -16.09 -20.39 11.38
C ASP A 304 -16.33 -19.83 9.97
N VAL A 305 -15.31 -19.54 9.18
CA VAL A 305 -15.44 -19.07 7.79
C VAL A 305 -14.31 -19.63 6.94
N ALA A 306 -14.67 -20.32 5.86
CA ALA A 306 -13.70 -20.81 4.90
C ALA A 306 -13.24 -19.63 4.03
N SER A 307 -11.95 -19.30 4.11
CA SER A 307 -11.34 -18.25 3.30
C SER A 307 -10.06 -18.80 2.67
N PRO A 308 -10.07 -19.05 1.34
CA PRO A 308 -8.94 -19.68 0.66
C PRO A 308 -7.75 -18.73 0.50
N TYR A 309 -7.95 -17.44 0.77
CA TYR A 309 -6.93 -16.40 0.66
C TYR A 309 -6.49 -15.92 2.03
N PRO A 310 -5.22 -15.49 2.17
CA PRO A 310 -4.79 -14.79 3.37
C PRO A 310 -5.55 -13.46 3.52
N ILE A 311 -5.61 -12.97 4.75
CA ILE A 311 -6.10 -11.64 5.09
C ILE A 311 -4.91 -10.85 5.62
N TYR A 312 -4.66 -9.68 5.04
CA TYR A 312 -3.66 -8.76 5.59
C TYR A 312 -4.37 -7.66 6.38
N VAL A 313 -3.74 -7.26 7.48
CA VAL A 313 -4.18 -6.16 8.33
C VAL A 313 -3.04 -5.18 8.49
N PHE A 314 -3.26 -3.94 8.09
CA PHE A 314 -2.37 -2.84 8.40
C PHE A 314 -2.91 -2.14 9.65
N ALA A 315 -2.19 -2.30 10.76
CA ALA A 315 -2.51 -1.63 12.01
C ALA A 315 -1.75 -0.30 12.06
N HIS A 316 -2.48 0.80 12.21
CA HIS A 316 -1.96 2.16 12.21
C HIS A 316 -2.26 2.79 13.58
N SER A 317 -1.22 3.32 14.23
CA SER A 317 -1.34 4.06 15.50
C SER A 317 -1.88 5.48 15.26
N SER A 318 -2.25 6.19 16.32
CA SER A 318 -2.64 7.60 16.23
C SER A 318 -1.54 8.52 15.65
N GLU A 319 -0.27 8.11 15.68
CA GLU A 319 0.84 8.91 15.14
C GLU A 319 0.76 9.07 13.62
N THR A 320 0.03 8.19 12.91
CA THR A 320 -0.24 8.37 11.48
C THR A 320 -1.14 9.56 11.19
N GLY A 321 -1.78 10.16 12.20
CA GLY A 321 -2.71 11.28 12.04
C GLY A 321 -4.08 10.88 11.49
N GLU A 322 -4.35 9.58 11.38
CA GLU A 322 -5.60 9.06 10.80
C GLU A 322 -6.72 8.93 11.84
N CYS A 323 -6.38 8.96 13.13
CA CYS A 323 -7.31 8.91 14.26
C CYS A 323 -6.73 9.67 15.48
N PRO A 324 -7.56 10.08 16.46
CA PRO A 324 -7.09 10.79 17.65
C PRO A 324 -6.27 9.88 18.59
N SER A 325 -5.46 10.50 19.45
CA SER A 325 -4.69 9.80 20.49
C SER A 325 -5.56 8.88 21.34
N GLY A 326 -5.03 7.70 21.65
CA GLY A 326 -5.73 6.64 22.39
C GLY A 326 -6.55 5.71 21.50
N GLN A 327 -6.60 5.95 20.19
CA GLN A 327 -7.21 5.08 19.19
C GLN A 327 -6.17 4.55 18.22
N SER A 328 -6.56 3.54 17.46
CA SER A 328 -5.79 2.99 16.34
C SER A 328 -6.75 2.65 15.19
N VAL A 329 -6.22 2.52 13.98
CA VAL A 329 -7.00 2.09 12.80
C VAL A 329 -6.46 0.76 12.29
N LEU A 330 -7.36 -0.17 12.01
CA LEU A 330 -7.05 -1.45 11.39
C LEU A 330 -7.64 -1.49 9.98
N TYR A 331 -6.78 -1.68 8.98
CA TYR A 331 -7.16 -1.82 7.58
C TYR A 331 -7.00 -3.27 7.13
N PHE A 332 -8.11 -3.96 6.98
CA PHE A 332 -8.16 -5.34 6.52
C PHE A 332 -8.38 -5.40 5.01
N ILE A 333 -7.74 -6.38 4.37
CA ILE A 333 -7.86 -6.63 2.94
C ILE A 333 -7.69 -8.11 2.61
N THR A 334 -8.48 -8.59 1.65
CA THR A 334 -8.36 -9.93 1.05
C THR A 334 -8.98 -9.92 -0.36
N PRO A 335 -8.56 -10.80 -1.29
CA PRO A 335 -9.23 -10.95 -2.58
C PRO A 335 -10.74 -11.17 -2.42
N LYS A 336 -11.51 -10.57 -3.32
CA LYS A 336 -12.97 -10.66 -3.29
C LYS A 336 -13.42 -12.11 -3.51
N SER A 337 -14.27 -12.61 -2.63
CA SER A 337 -14.94 -13.90 -2.75
C SER A 337 -16.39 -13.79 -2.21
N ALA A 338 -17.14 -14.90 -2.27
CA ALA A 338 -18.48 -14.94 -1.68
C ALA A 338 -18.45 -14.77 -0.15
N ALA A 339 -17.39 -15.25 0.50
CA ALA A 339 -17.22 -15.22 1.96
C ALA A 339 -16.35 -14.06 2.45
N SER A 340 -15.72 -13.28 1.57
CA SER A 340 -14.69 -12.30 1.95
C SER A 340 -15.19 -11.26 2.96
N THR A 341 -16.39 -10.71 2.80
CA THR A 341 -16.96 -9.73 3.76
C THR A 341 -17.13 -10.34 5.16
N GLU A 342 -17.65 -11.56 5.24
CA GLU A 342 -17.81 -12.29 6.49
C GLU A 342 -16.43 -12.65 7.09
N ALA A 343 -15.48 -13.06 6.25
CA ALA A 343 -14.12 -13.38 6.65
C ALA A 343 -13.40 -12.17 7.26
N LEU A 344 -13.55 -10.97 6.67
CA LEU A 344 -12.98 -9.74 7.24
C LEU A 344 -13.60 -9.37 8.59
N GLN A 345 -14.90 -9.56 8.77
CA GLN A 345 -15.55 -9.28 10.06
C GLN A 345 -15.08 -10.27 11.13
N LYS A 346 -15.02 -11.57 10.83
CA LYS A 346 -14.51 -12.60 11.76
C LYS A 346 -13.02 -12.43 12.05
N ALA A 347 -12.24 -11.98 11.07
CA ALA A 347 -10.84 -11.63 11.24
C ALA A 347 -10.67 -10.47 12.24
N LEU A 348 -11.50 -9.42 12.13
CA LEU A 348 -11.53 -8.33 13.09
C LEU A 348 -11.83 -8.84 14.50
N ASP A 349 -12.89 -9.63 14.65
CA ASP A 349 -13.30 -10.14 15.97
C ASP A 349 -12.20 -11.03 16.59
N ALA A 350 -11.61 -11.92 15.80
CA ALA A 350 -10.51 -12.79 16.22
C ALA A 350 -9.24 -12.00 16.60
N LEU A 351 -8.91 -10.94 15.85
CA LEU A 351 -7.75 -10.13 16.11
C LEU A 351 -7.91 -9.29 17.39
N LEU A 352 -9.08 -8.68 17.61
CA LEU A 352 -9.36 -7.93 18.84
C LEU A 352 -9.33 -8.83 20.09
N LEU A 353 -9.80 -10.08 19.95
CA LEU A 353 -9.69 -11.07 21.01
C LEU A 353 -8.23 -11.42 21.31
N ALA A 354 -7.40 -11.63 20.28
CA ALA A 354 -5.97 -11.93 20.43
C ALA A 354 -5.16 -10.75 20.99
N LEU A 355 -5.63 -9.52 20.81
CA LEU A 355 -5.03 -8.28 21.34
C LEU A 355 -5.57 -7.87 22.72
N SER A 356 -6.55 -8.59 23.26
CA SER A 356 -7.08 -8.32 24.60
C SER A 356 -6.11 -8.79 25.68
N ASP A 357 -5.93 -8.01 26.74
CA ASP A 357 -4.98 -8.30 27.82
C ASP A 357 -5.65 -8.33 29.21
N GLY A 358 -6.86 -8.87 29.32
CA GLY A 358 -7.60 -9.07 30.58
C GLY A 358 -8.06 -7.80 31.30
N ALA A 359 -7.32 -6.70 31.19
CA ALA A 359 -7.67 -5.37 31.66
C ALA A 359 -8.21 -4.50 30.51
N ASN A 360 -7.71 -4.68 29.28
CA ASN A 360 -8.19 -4.00 28.09
C ASN A 360 -8.84 -4.98 27.12
N HIS A 361 -10.02 -4.60 26.62
CA HIS A 361 -10.76 -5.32 25.58
C HIS A 361 -11.02 -4.35 24.43
N PRO A 362 -10.10 -4.27 23.44
CA PRO A 362 -10.24 -3.37 22.31
C PRO A 362 -11.54 -3.64 21.54
N GLN A 363 -12.26 -2.58 21.17
CA GLN A 363 -13.51 -2.63 20.41
C GLN A 363 -13.45 -1.75 19.18
N ALA A 364 -14.09 -2.21 18.09
CA ALA A 364 -14.29 -1.41 16.90
C ALA A 364 -15.46 -0.43 17.08
N ILE A 365 -15.16 0.87 17.16
CA ILE A 365 -16.15 1.93 17.36
C ILE A 365 -16.70 2.50 16.05
N TYR A 366 -15.99 2.30 14.94
CA TYR A 366 -16.42 2.71 13.61
C TYR A 366 -15.85 1.77 12.56
N LYS A 367 -16.68 1.32 11.62
CA LYS A 367 -16.31 0.39 10.57
C LYS A 367 -16.79 0.88 9.21
N VAL A 368 -15.95 0.72 8.20
CA VAL A 368 -16.32 0.88 6.79
C VAL A 368 -15.91 -0.38 6.05
N ALA A 369 -16.86 -1.08 5.44
CA ALA A 369 -16.57 -2.20 4.55
C ALA A 369 -16.92 -1.80 3.12
N TYR A 370 -16.08 -2.15 2.15
CA TYR A 370 -16.25 -1.81 0.74
C TYR A 370 -15.41 -2.75 -0.13
N GLU A 371 -15.66 -2.70 -1.43
CA GLU A 371 -14.88 -3.40 -2.44
C GLU A 371 -14.08 -2.39 -3.24
N GLN A 372 -12.89 -2.79 -3.67
CA GLN A 372 -12.06 -2.03 -4.60
C GLN A 372 -11.74 -2.92 -5.81
N ALA A 373 -12.05 -2.44 -7.00
CA ALA A 373 -11.68 -3.07 -8.26
C ALA A 373 -10.40 -2.48 -8.81
N ARG A 374 -9.64 -3.30 -9.55
CA ARG A 374 -8.59 -2.81 -10.42
C ARG A 374 -9.25 -2.19 -11.65
N ALA A 375 -9.15 -0.86 -11.78
CA ALA A 375 -9.57 -0.21 -13.03
C ALA A 375 -8.71 -0.71 -14.19
N GLY A 376 -9.36 -0.97 -15.33
CA GLY A 376 -8.67 -1.29 -16.57
C GLY A 376 -8.12 -0.02 -17.20
N ALA A 377 -7.02 -0.10 -17.92
CA ALA A 377 -6.62 0.95 -18.84
C ALA A 377 -7.34 0.70 -20.17
N PRO A 378 -8.51 1.32 -20.45
CA PRO A 378 -9.08 1.22 -21.79
C PRO A 378 -8.09 1.79 -22.80
N VAL A 379 -8.07 1.23 -24.00
CA VAL A 379 -7.48 1.93 -25.15
C VAL A 379 -8.47 3.05 -25.48
N PRO A 380 -8.13 4.33 -25.26
CA PRO A 380 -9.04 5.42 -25.57
C PRO A 380 -9.39 5.37 -27.07
N SER A 381 -10.68 5.54 -27.38
CA SER A 381 -11.14 5.68 -28.77
C SER A 381 -10.86 7.07 -29.33
N ASP A 382 -10.54 8.03 -28.45
CA ASP A 382 -10.05 9.36 -28.76
C ASP A 382 -8.50 9.40 -28.62
N ALA A 383 -7.86 10.46 -29.11
CA ALA A 383 -6.41 10.65 -28.99
C ALA A 383 -5.96 11.05 -27.57
N SER A 384 -6.81 10.85 -26.53
CA SER A 384 -6.46 11.20 -25.16
C SER A 384 -5.43 10.21 -24.58
N LEU A 385 -4.74 10.65 -23.54
CA LEU A 385 -3.76 9.83 -22.82
C LEU A 385 -4.41 9.32 -21.54
N VAL A 386 -4.45 8.00 -21.38
CA VAL A 386 -5.01 7.35 -20.18
C VAL A 386 -3.86 6.83 -19.33
N VAL A 387 -3.80 7.30 -18.08
CA VAL A 387 -2.86 6.82 -17.06
C VAL A 387 -3.56 5.69 -16.28
N PRO A 388 -2.96 4.50 -16.18
CA PRO A 388 -3.54 3.40 -15.42
C PRO A 388 -3.70 3.77 -13.94
N SER A 389 -4.76 3.26 -13.32
CA SER A 389 -4.91 3.30 -11.87
C SER A 389 -3.81 2.49 -11.17
N LEU A 390 -3.51 2.85 -9.93
CA LEU A 390 -2.60 2.07 -9.10
C LEU A 390 -3.09 0.62 -8.97
N PRO A 391 -2.17 -0.37 -8.98
CA PRO A 391 -2.52 -1.75 -8.76
C PRO A 391 -3.00 -1.98 -7.31
N LEU A 392 -3.61 -3.14 -7.07
CA LEU A 392 -4.15 -3.51 -5.76
C LEU A 392 -3.08 -4.00 -4.76
N ASP A 393 -1.79 -3.92 -5.13
CA ASP A 393 -0.66 -4.30 -4.30
C ASP A 393 -0.73 -3.66 -2.91
N LEU A 394 -0.16 -4.33 -1.91
CA LEU A 394 -0.18 -3.85 -0.52
C LEU A 394 1.04 -2.96 -0.19
N ALA A 395 2.07 -3.02 -1.03
CA ALA A 395 3.18 -2.09 -1.02
C ALA A 395 3.21 -1.35 -2.36
N PHE A 396 3.68 -0.10 -2.34
CA PHE A 396 3.82 0.69 -3.55
C PHE A 396 4.76 -0.01 -4.56
N SER A 397 4.27 -0.17 -5.79
CA SER A 397 5.03 -0.76 -6.90
C SER A 397 5.63 0.34 -7.77
N ASP A 398 6.95 0.32 -7.94
CA ASP A 398 7.66 1.30 -8.78
C ASP A 398 7.19 1.25 -10.25
N ALA A 399 6.61 0.14 -10.70
CA ALA A 399 6.01 0.02 -12.03
C ALA A 399 4.85 1.00 -12.27
N ALA A 400 4.27 1.58 -11.21
CA ALA A 400 3.28 2.64 -11.33
C ALA A 400 3.87 3.98 -11.82
N LEU A 401 5.19 4.15 -11.77
CA LEU A 401 5.88 5.38 -12.17
C LEU A 401 6.09 5.45 -13.69
N ASP A 402 6.29 4.30 -14.35
CA ASP A 402 6.59 4.24 -15.78
C ASP A 402 5.47 4.87 -16.64
N PRO A 403 4.17 4.55 -16.42
CA PRO A 403 3.09 5.14 -17.21
C PRO A 403 2.98 6.67 -17.04
N VAL A 404 3.39 7.20 -15.87
CA VAL A 404 3.40 8.65 -15.61
C VAL A 404 4.52 9.31 -16.42
N ASN A 405 5.72 8.74 -16.42
CA ASN A 405 6.85 9.23 -17.20
C ASN A 405 6.57 9.13 -18.71
N ASP A 406 6.02 8.01 -19.17
CA ASP A 406 5.62 7.82 -20.57
C ASP A 406 4.58 8.86 -20.99
N THR A 407 3.62 9.17 -20.12
CA THR A 407 2.59 10.19 -20.38
C THR A 407 3.21 11.59 -20.43
N TRP A 408 4.10 11.92 -19.49
CA TRP A 408 4.84 13.19 -19.51
C TRP A 408 5.62 13.35 -20.82
N THR A 409 6.35 12.32 -21.24
CA THR A 409 7.13 12.32 -22.49
C THR A 409 6.23 12.58 -23.70
N LYS A 410 5.05 11.94 -23.76
CA LYS A 410 4.06 12.15 -24.84
C LYS A 410 3.49 13.56 -24.85
N VAL A 411 3.20 14.14 -23.68
CA VAL A 411 2.68 15.52 -23.57
C VAL A 411 3.73 16.55 -23.97
N MET A 412 4.99 16.34 -23.56
CA MET A 412 6.09 17.25 -23.88
C MET A 412 6.53 17.14 -25.35
N GLY A 413 6.31 16.00 -26.01
CA GLY A 413 6.68 15.81 -27.41
C GLY A 413 8.19 16.00 -27.61
N SER A 414 8.58 16.77 -28.62
CA SER A 414 10.00 17.05 -28.89
C SER A 414 10.70 17.85 -27.79
N ALA A 415 9.95 18.53 -26.91
CA ALA A 415 10.56 19.25 -25.78
C ALA A 415 11.13 18.29 -24.73
N ALA A 416 10.71 17.02 -24.70
CA ALA A 416 11.30 16.02 -23.82
C ALA A 416 12.74 15.62 -24.23
N GLU A 417 13.15 15.93 -25.46
CA GLU A 417 14.51 15.67 -25.96
C GLU A 417 15.50 16.78 -25.57
N ASP A 418 15.00 17.91 -25.07
CA ASP A 418 15.81 19.02 -24.61
C ASP A 418 16.53 18.64 -23.29
N PRO A 419 17.87 18.69 -23.23
CA PRO A 419 18.63 18.37 -22.01
C PRO A 419 18.26 19.23 -20.79
N ASP A 420 17.73 20.44 -21.02
CA ASP A 420 17.31 21.38 -19.98
C ASP A 420 15.91 21.04 -19.43
N VAL A 421 15.13 20.19 -20.12
CA VAL A 421 13.79 19.76 -19.71
C VAL A 421 13.86 18.37 -19.09
N GLN A 422 13.90 18.33 -17.76
CA GLN A 422 14.07 17.07 -17.03
C GLN A 422 12.78 16.65 -16.31
N TYR A 423 12.43 15.37 -16.45
CA TYR A 423 11.31 14.77 -15.74
C TYR A 423 11.50 14.87 -14.22
N MET A 424 10.50 15.38 -13.52
CA MET A 424 10.45 15.47 -12.05
C MET A 424 11.66 16.18 -11.41
N LYS A 425 12.20 17.20 -12.09
CA LYS A 425 13.22 18.10 -11.54
C LYS A 425 12.62 19.50 -11.38
N PHE A 426 12.46 19.93 -10.13
CA PHE A 426 11.93 21.24 -9.78
C PHE A 426 13.06 22.15 -9.27
N GLU A 427 13.11 23.39 -9.75
CA GLU A 427 14.07 24.39 -9.29
C GLU A 427 13.72 24.88 -7.88
N ASP A 428 14.73 25.22 -7.07
CA ASP A 428 14.48 25.97 -5.84
C ASP A 428 14.02 27.37 -6.22
N ARG A 429 13.03 27.88 -5.49
CA ARG A 429 12.63 29.27 -5.59
C ARG A 429 13.79 30.14 -5.10
N GLU A 430 14.19 31.15 -5.88
CA GLU A 430 15.12 32.17 -5.39
C GLU A 430 14.62 32.72 -4.03
N GLY A 431 15.43 32.55 -2.97
CA GLY A 431 15.20 33.17 -1.66
C GLY A 431 14.56 32.32 -0.55
N VAL A 432 14.45 30.99 -0.67
CA VAL A 432 13.88 30.12 0.40
C VAL A 432 14.90 29.12 0.99
N GLY A 433 16.16 29.14 0.55
CA GLY A 433 17.12 28.04 0.79
C GLY A 433 18.34 28.31 1.67
N GLU A 434 18.53 29.50 2.27
CA GLU A 434 19.78 29.76 3.02
C GLU A 434 19.64 29.78 4.56
N GLU A 435 18.43 29.79 5.14
CA GLU A 435 18.29 29.91 6.61
C GLU A 435 17.98 28.59 7.34
N ASP A 436 17.45 27.56 6.67
CA ASP A 436 16.96 26.34 7.34
C ASP A 436 17.85 25.08 7.18
N ASP A 437 18.92 25.15 6.40
CA ASP A 437 19.82 24.01 6.12
C ASP A 437 21.08 23.98 7.03
N VAL A 438 20.99 24.48 8.26
CA VAL A 438 21.99 24.23 9.31
C VAL A 438 21.40 23.34 10.38
N TYR A 439 21.47 22.02 10.16
CA TYR A 439 21.37 21.05 11.24
C TYR A 439 22.79 20.56 11.56
N GLU A 440 23.29 20.94 12.75
CA GLU A 440 24.47 20.33 13.39
C GLU A 440 24.21 18.89 13.83
#